data_AF-A0A543B260-F1
#
_entry.id   AF-A0A543B260-F1
#
_cell.length_a   1.000
_cell.length_b   1.000
_cell.length_c   1.000
_cell.angle_alpha   90.00
_cell.angle_beta   90.00
_cell.angle_gamma   90.00
#
_symmetry.space_group_name_H-M   'P 1'
#
loop_
_entity.id
_entity.type
_entity.pdbx_description
1 polymer ?
#
loop_
_entity_poly.entity_id
_entity_poly.type
_entity_poly.pdbx_seq_one_letter_code
_entity_poly.pdbx_strand_id
1 'polypeptide(L)'
;MRRIIARAVVLAAGVLTILVAIPTAAQAADQQRFIDTAGESAQPSQSKYGVPASVTVAQAILESGWGDSDLAKKANNYFGMKCHDGQTGPIAVDCVKMNTWECDGKKCWDTKAWFRVYDSVADSFSDHGRNLSENSRYTKAFEHTDDADAFIREVHKGGYATDPKYTDKIVGLMKEFDLYRFNESTNVQQVNATTKKMSHSAAVAKFTENNMDIWSSGKCSDRNNPNCTSFEQINTATVRGAITLTTYSGCKLTLTGGTETGHGDGTYTHWNGYKLDMSLTTCLARYIEANFSYIGGDQWKSPAGNIYYREPDHWDILFYNCGGCDGTESTMALG
;
A
#
# COMPACT_ATOMS: atom_id res chain seq x y z
N MET A 1 20.27 -24.76 5.97
CA MET A 1 20.33 -25.95 5.10
C MET A 1 20.09 -25.53 3.65
N ARG A 2 21.14 -25.30 2.86
CA ARG A 2 21.02 -25.13 1.40
C ARG A 2 21.22 -26.52 0.76
N ARG A 3 20.24 -27.01 0.00
CA ARG A 3 20.43 -28.18 -0.87
C ARG A 3 21.06 -27.68 -2.18
N ILE A 4 22.35 -27.92 -2.33
CA ILE A 4 23.07 -27.76 -3.59
C ILE A 4 22.77 -29.00 -4.42
N ILE A 5 22.02 -28.86 -5.52
CA ILE A 5 21.94 -29.90 -6.55
C ILE A 5 23.06 -29.60 -7.56
N ALA A 6 24.14 -30.36 -7.48
CA ALA A 6 25.11 -30.46 -8.55
C ALA A 6 24.47 -31.21 -9.74
N ARG A 7 24.43 -30.59 -10.93
CA ARG A 7 24.13 -31.29 -12.17
C ARG A 7 25.38 -31.31 -13.05
N ALA A 8 25.71 -32.51 -13.51
CA ALA A 8 26.81 -32.82 -14.40
C ALA A 8 26.74 -31.98 -15.69
N VAL A 9 27.88 -31.44 -16.09
CA VAL A 9 28.06 -30.74 -17.37
C VAL A 9 28.32 -31.80 -18.43
N VAL A 10 27.35 -31.98 -19.35
CA VAL A 10 27.59 -32.60 -20.65
C VAL A 10 27.80 -31.47 -21.64
N LEU A 11 29.00 -31.39 -22.22
CA LEU A 11 29.37 -30.44 -23.26
C LEU A 11 28.62 -30.78 -24.56
N ALA A 12 27.59 -30.00 -24.88
CA ALA A 12 27.05 -29.90 -26.23
C ALA A 12 27.12 -28.43 -26.64
N ALA A 13 27.81 -28.15 -27.75
CA ALA A 13 27.88 -26.82 -28.34
C ALA A 13 26.49 -26.43 -28.85
N GLY A 14 25.73 -25.71 -28.02
CA GLY A 14 24.40 -25.19 -28.33
C GLY A 14 24.37 -23.69 -28.13
N VAL A 15 23.81 -22.99 -29.10
CA VAL A 15 23.51 -21.55 -29.06
C VAL A 15 22.89 -21.20 -27.70
N LEU A 16 23.58 -20.36 -26.92
CA LEU A 16 23.08 -19.87 -25.64
C LEU A 16 21.99 -18.82 -25.90
N THR A 17 20.78 -19.26 -26.22
CA THR A 17 19.59 -18.43 -26.06
C THR A 17 19.43 -18.15 -24.57
N ILE A 18 19.76 -16.92 -24.17
CA ILE A 18 19.41 -16.40 -22.84
C ILE A 18 17.87 -16.38 -22.79
N LEU A 19 17.27 -17.38 -22.12
CA LEU A 19 15.89 -17.26 -21.70
C LEU A 19 15.83 -16.12 -20.67
N VAL A 20 15.37 -14.95 -21.09
CA VAL A 20 14.84 -13.97 -20.13
C VAL A 20 13.56 -14.61 -19.59
N ALA A 21 13.58 -15.04 -18.33
CA ALA A 21 12.39 -15.57 -17.68
C ALA A 21 11.38 -14.43 -17.57
N ILE A 22 10.37 -14.44 -18.45
CA ILE A 22 9.23 -13.52 -18.36
C ILE A 22 8.50 -13.87 -17.06
N PRO A 23 8.23 -12.90 -16.17
CA PRO A 23 7.46 -13.17 -14.96
C PRO A 23 6.11 -13.76 -15.34
N THR A 24 5.63 -14.71 -14.54
CA THR A 24 4.28 -15.25 -14.73
C THR A 24 3.25 -14.14 -14.51
N ALA A 25 2.06 -14.27 -15.10
CA ALA A 25 0.99 -13.30 -14.89
C ALA A 25 0.66 -13.09 -13.39
N ALA A 26 0.73 -14.15 -12.58
CA ALA A 26 0.55 -14.07 -11.13
C ALA A 26 1.66 -13.24 -10.45
N GLN A 27 2.92 -13.45 -10.85
CA GLN A 27 4.04 -12.68 -10.30
C GLN A 27 3.96 -11.21 -10.69
N ALA A 28 3.59 -10.90 -11.94
CA ALA A 28 3.37 -9.52 -12.37
C ALA A 28 2.24 -8.84 -11.59
N ALA A 29 1.15 -9.56 -11.32
CA ALA A 29 0.03 -9.05 -10.52
C ALA A 29 0.45 -8.77 -9.06
N ASP A 30 1.23 -9.65 -8.44
CA ASP A 30 1.71 -9.44 -7.06
C ASP A 30 2.72 -8.28 -6.97
N GLN A 31 3.59 -8.13 -7.98
CA GLN A 31 4.50 -6.99 -8.10
C GLN A 31 3.72 -5.67 -8.24
N GLN A 32 2.68 -5.67 -9.09
CA GLN A 32 1.83 -4.50 -9.28
C GLN A 32 1.08 -4.14 -7.98
N ARG A 33 0.52 -5.13 -7.28
CA ARG A 33 -0.13 -4.94 -5.97
C ARG A 33 0.80 -4.33 -4.94
N PHE A 34 2.05 -4.79 -4.90
CA PHE A 34 3.07 -4.23 -4.03
C PHE A 34 3.36 -2.76 -4.39
N ILE A 35 3.54 -2.46 -5.69
CA ILE A 35 3.79 -1.09 -6.18
C ILE A 35 2.67 -0.15 -5.76
N ASP A 36 1.42 -0.56 -5.90
CA ASP A 36 0.28 0.30 -5.58
C ASP A 36 0.18 0.58 -4.07
N THR A 37 0.33 -0.47 -3.24
CA THR A 37 0.36 -0.33 -1.77
C THR A 37 1.53 0.54 -1.30
N ALA A 38 2.70 0.35 -1.90
CA ALA A 38 3.90 1.13 -1.60
C ALA A 38 3.74 2.59 -2.04
N GLY A 39 3.13 2.84 -3.20
CA GLY A 39 2.82 4.17 -3.71
C GLY A 39 1.89 4.94 -2.77
N GLU A 40 0.81 4.32 -2.31
CA GLU A 40 -0.13 4.89 -1.32
C GLU A 40 0.57 5.29 -0.02
N SER A 41 1.58 4.52 0.42
CA SER A 41 2.37 4.84 1.61
C SER A 41 3.47 5.88 1.36
N ALA A 42 4.04 5.89 0.16
CA ALA A 42 5.16 6.76 -0.21
C ALA A 42 4.73 8.21 -0.47
N GLN A 43 3.54 8.44 -1.04
CA GLN A 43 3.08 9.80 -1.37
C GLN A 43 2.85 10.71 -0.14
N PRO A 44 2.23 10.24 0.96
CA PRO A 44 2.18 11.01 2.21
C PRO A 44 3.57 11.24 2.81
N SER A 45 4.47 10.25 2.72
CA SER A 45 5.85 10.37 3.19
C SER A 45 6.63 11.43 2.39
N GLN A 46 6.48 11.46 1.06
CA GLN A 46 7.03 12.51 0.20
C GLN A 46 6.52 13.89 0.62
N SER A 47 5.20 14.02 0.82
CA SER A 47 4.59 15.30 1.19
C SER A 47 5.12 15.81 2.53
N LYS A 48 5.41 14.91 3.48
CA LYS A 48 5.86 15.24 4.82
C LYS A 48 7.37 15.47 4.92
N TYR A 49 8.16 14.67 4.21
CA TYR A 49 9.61 14.61 4.38
C TYR A 49 10.41 15.04 3.16
N GLY A 50 9.79 15.21 1.99
CA GLY A 50 10.43 15.68 0.77
C GLY A 50 11.21 14.61 -0.02
N VAL A 51 11.16 13.34 0.37
CA VAL A 51 11.78 12.24 -0.39
C VAL A 51 10.86 11.87 -1.56
N PRO A 52 11.34 11.85 -2.82
CA PRO A 52 10.52 11.44 -3.96
C PRO A 52 9.89 10.05 -3.75
N ALA A 53 8.59 9.94 -4.00
CA ALA A 53 7.83 8.72 -3.77
C ALA A 53 8.31 7.59 -4.67
N SER A 54 8.72 7.88 -5.91
CA SER A 54 9.31 6.91 -6.82
C SER A 54 10.58 6.29 -6.24
N VAL A 55 11.43 7.10 -5.61
CA VAL A 55 12.66 6.65 -4.94
C VAL A 55 12.29 5.74 -3.77
N THR A 56 11.34 6.18 -2.94
CA THR A 56 10.88 5.40 -1.78
C THR A 56 10.30 4.05 -2.20
N VAL A 57 9.42 4.01 -3.22
CA VAL A 57 8.83 2.76 -3.73
C VAL A 57 9.92 1.84 -4.30
N ALA A 58 10.82 2.38 -5.13
CA ALA A 58 11.91 1.58 -5.72
C ALA A 58 12.86 1.01 -4.67
N GLN A 59 13.20 1.79 -3.63
CA GLN A 59 13.97 1.28 -2.49
C GLN A 59 13.19 0.20 -1.75
N ALA A 60 11.91 0.40 -1.46
CA ALA A 60 11.10 -0.63 -0.81
C ALA A 60 11.07 -1.94 -1.63
N ILE A 61 10.94 -1.87 -2.96
CA ILE A 61 11.02 -3.04 -3.85
C ILE A 61 12.34 -3.78 -3.64
N LEU A 62 13.47 -3.06 -3.72
CA LEU A 62 14.80 -3.66 -3.67
C LEU A 62 15.14 -4.22 -2.29
N GLU A 63 14.90 -3.44 -1.23
CA GLU A 63 15.33 -3.76 0.14
C GLU A 63 14.46 -4.86 0.78
N SER A 64 13.17 -4.91 0.44
CA SER A 64 12.25 -5.93 0.98
C SER A 64 12.08 -7.15 0.07
N GLY A 65 12.62 -7.08 -1.16
CA GLY A 65 12.37 -8.06 -2.20
C GLY A 65 10.88 -8.14 -2.53
N TRP A 66 10.26 -7.03 -2.95
CA TRP A 66 8.82 -6.96 -3.24
C TRP A 66 7.91 -7.26 -2.03
N GLY A 67 8.37 -6.95 -0.82
CA GLY A 67 7.69 -7.25 0.43
C GLY A 67 7.81 -8.70 0.89
N ASP A 68 8.53 -9.55 0.15
CA ASP A 68 8.57 -10.98 0.45
C ASP A 68 9.53 -11.37 1.57
N SER A 69 10.44 -10.47 1.96
CA SER A 69 11.38 -10.73 3.05
C SER A 69 10.67 -11.02 4.37
N ASP A 70 11.28 -11.89 5.18
CA ASP A 70 10.82 -12.20 6.52
C ASP A 70 10.69 -10.95 7.40
N LEU A 71 11.59 -9.97 7.21
CA LEU A 71 11.57 -8.72 7.97
C LEU A 71 10.37 -7.84 7.58
N ALA A 72 10.08 -7.71 6.28
CA ALA A 72 8.90 -6.98 5.82
C ALA A 72 7.60 -7.63 6.32
N LYS A 73 7.47 -8.96 6.19
CA LYS A 73 6.26 -9.69 6.59
C LYS A 73 6.00 -9.72 8.09
N LYS A 74 7.06 -9.85 8.91
CA LYS A 74 6.93 -10.05 10.36
C LYS A 74 7.01 -8.75 11.15
N ALA A 75 7.62 -7.71 10.60
CA ALA A 75 7.90 -6.46 11.31
C ALA A 75 7.42 -5.20 10.57
N ASN A 76 6.74 -5.35 9.43
CA ASN A 76 6.37 -4.25 8.54
C ASN A 76 7.57 -3.37 8.14
N ASN A 77 8.80 -3.90 8.15
CA ASN A 77 10.01 -3.12 7.91
C ASN A 77 10.55 -3.37 6.50
N TYR A 78 10.23 -2.45 5.59
CA TYR A 78 10.50 -2.58 4.15
C TYR A 78 11.87 -2.04 3.72
N PHE A 79 12.59 -1.37 4.64
CA PHE A 79 13.84 -0.65 4.33
C PHE A 79 15.03 -1.16 5.14
N GLY A 80 14.87 -2.24 5.91
CA GLY A 80 15.95 -2.79 6.74
C GLY A 80 16.37 -1.87 7.88
N MET A 81 15.48 -0.99 8.36
CA MET A 81 15.79 0.02 9.37
C MET A 81 16.18 -0.65 10.70
N LYS A 82 17.37 -0.32 11.20
CA LYS A 82 17.92 -0.90 12.44
C LYS A 82 17.50 -0.11 13.67
N CYS A 83 17.39 -0.81 14.79
CA CYS A 83 17.43 -0.19 16.11
C CYS A 83 18.88 0.09 16.49
N HIS A 84 19.12 1.22 17.15
CA HIS A 84 20.44 1.58 17.67
C HIS A 84 20.35 1.67 19.19
N ASP A 85 21.26 0.98 19.88
CA ASP A 85 21.34 0.95 21.35
C ASP A 85 20.01 0.61 22.06
N GLY A 86 19.21 -0.25 21.43
CA GLY A 86 17.90 -0.68 21.94
C GLY A 86 16.77 0.35 21.76
N GLN A 87 17.03 1.48 21.09
CA GLN A 87 16.03 2.50 20.80
C GLN A 87 15.38 2.24 19.44
N THR A 88 14.05 2.31 19.41
CA THR A 88 13.21 2.16 18.21
C THR A 88 13.19 3.45 17.36
N GLY A 89 13.41 4.60 18.00
CA GLY A 89 13.12 5.92 17.40
C GLY A 89 11.66 6.33 17.64
N PRO A 90 11.21 7.44 17.05
CA PRO A 90 9.91 8.05 17.36
C PRO A 90 8.69 7.40 16.68
N ILE A 91 8.89 6.50 15.71
CA ILE A 91 7.80 5.91 14.90
C ILE A 91 7.69 4.40 15.11
N ALA A 92 8.81 3.68 15.22
CA ALA A 92 8.78 2.24 15.44
C ALA A 92 8.32 1.90 16.86
N VAL A 93 7.54 0.82 16.97
CA VAL A 93 6.89 0.40 18.22
C VAL A 93 7.69 -0.63 19.01
N ASP A 94 8.59 -1.37 18.34
CA ASP A 94 9.43 -2.39 18.98
C ASP A 94 10.71 -2.66 18.16
N CYS A 95 11.58 -3.52 18.68
CA CYS A 95 12.76 -4.05 18.02
C CYS A 95 12.72 -5.58 17.97
N VAL A 96 13.06 -6.15 16.81
CA VAL A 96 13.19 -7.60 16.62
C VAL A 96 14.61 -7.98 16.24
N LYS A 97 15.16 -9.04 16.87
CA LYS A 97 16.50 -9.55 16.54
C LYS A 97 16.42 -10.57 15.42
N MET A 98 17.04 -10.28 14.28
CA MET A 98 17.02 -11.15 13.10
C MET A 98 18.42 -11.38 12.54
N ASN A 99 18.58 -12.46 11.78
CA ASN A 99 19.79 -12.69 11.02
C ASN A 99 19.87 -11.70 9.87
N THR A 100 21.07 -11.23 9.55
CA THR A 100 21.34 -10.31 8.45
C THR A 100 22.70 -10.63 7.84
N TRP A 101 22.88 -10.20 6.59
CA TRP A 101 24.10 -10.37 5.82
C TRP A 101 24.81 -9.01 5.74
N GLU A 102 25.93 -8.88 6.44
CA GLU A 102 26.70 -7.63 6.46
C GLU A 102 27.92 -7.73 5.55
N CYS A 103 28.36 -6.59 5.01
CA CYS A 103 29.58 -6.49 4.20
C CYS A 103 30.39 -5.26 4.62
N ASP A 104 31.71 -5.40 4.73
CA ASP A 104 32.65 -4.29 5.02
C ASP A 104 33.34 -3.74 3.76
N GLY A 105 32.82 -4.11 2.58
CA GLY A 105 33.40 -3.81 1.27
C GLY A 105 34.50 -4.78 0.82
N LYS A 106 34.99 -5.67 1.70
CA LYS A 106 36.01 -6.69 1.38
C LYS A 106 35.52 -8.11 1.63
N LYS A 107 34.73 -8.31 2.68
CA LYS A 107 34.16 -9.58 3.11
C LYS A 107 32.70 -9.37 3.50
N CYS A 108 31.90 -10.41 3.30
CA CYS A 108 30.55 -10.46 3.82
C CYS A 108 30.36 -11.66 4.76
N TRP A 109 29.46 -11.55 5.73
CA TRP A 109 29.20 -12.59 6.73
C TRP A 109 27.77 -12.52 7.28
N ASP A 110 27.26 -13.68 7.73
CA ASP A 110 26.02 -13.75 8.51
C ASP A 110 26.25 -13.25 9.94
N THR A 111 25.38 -12.36 10.41
CA THR A 111 25.35 -11.91 11.81
C THR A 111 23.91 -11.64 12.24
N LYS A 112 23.71 -11.21 13.50
CA LYS A 112 22.41 -10.76 14.00
C LYS A 112 22.41 -9.25 14.22
N ALA A 113 21.33 -8.61 13.83
CA ALA A 113 21.07 -7.20 14.11
C ALA A 113 19.66 -7.02 14.70
N TRP A 114 19.45 -5.90 15.38
CA TRP A 114 18.14 -5.48 15.84
C TRP A 114 17.52 -4.57 14.79
N PHE A 115 16.32 -4.91 14.35
CA PHE A 115 15.55 -4.17 13.36
C PHE A 115 14.31 -3.58 14.00
N ARG A 116 13.90 -2.41 13.51
CA ARG A 116 12.66 -1.75 13.92
C ARG A 116 11.45 -2.58 13.52
N VAL A 117 10.43 -2.58 14.37
CA VAL A 117 9.09 -3.13 14.13
C VAL A 117 8.10 -1.98 14.03
N TYR A 118 7.21 -2.04 13.05
CA TYR A 118 6.21 -1.00 12.79
C TYR A 118 4.80 -1.56 12.88
N ASP A 119 3.87 -0.75 13.38
CA ASP A 119 2.44 -1.10 13.43
C ASP A 119 1.85 -1.25 12.02
N SER A 120 2.33 -0.45 11.06
CA SER A 120 1.85 -0.48 9.68
C SER A 120 2.95 -0.29 8.65
N VAL A 121 2.63 -0.62 7.38
CA VAL A 121 3.49 -0.33 6.21
C VAL A 121 3.76 1.17 6.11
N ALA A 122 2.72 2.00 6.29
CA ALA A 122 2.83 3.45 6.22
C ALA A 122 3.81 4.02 7.25
N ASP A 123 3.88 3.44 8.46
CA ASP A 123 4.83 3.87 9.49
C ASP A 123 6.28 3.59 9.09
N SER A 124 6.55 2.45 8.46
CA SER A 124 7.89 2.15 7.92
C SER A 124 8.31 3.13 6.82
N PHE A 125 7.39 3.49 5.93
CA PHE A 125 7.64 4.47 4.86
C PHE A 125 7.82 5.89 5.39
N SER A 126 7.07 6.26 6.43
CA SER A 126 7.20 7.53 7.15
C SER A 126 8.55 7.61 7.87
N ASP A 127 8.96 6.55 8.56
CA ASP A 127 10.25 6.51 9.28
C ASP A 127 11.46 6.47 8.34
N HIS A 128 11.32 5.82 7.17
CA HIS A 128 12.32 5.92 6.10
C HIS A 128 12.47 7.36 5.61
N GLY A 129 11.36 8.02 5.26
CA GLY A 129 11.34 9.41 4.83
C GLY A 129 11.99 10.34 5.85
N ARG A 130 11.58 10.20 7.12
CA ARG A 130 12.14 10.91 8.26
C ARG A 130 13.65 10.70 8.40
N ASN A 131 14.11 9.44 8.34
CA ASN A 131 15.51 9.12 8.49
C ASN A 131 16.37 9.75 7.38
N LEU A 132 15.87 9.79 6.14
CA LEU A 132 16.57 10.50 5.06
C LEU A 132 16.59 12.01 5.33
N SER A 133 15.47 12.61 5.72
CA SER A 133 15.36 14.06 5.91
C SER A 133 16.13 14.60 7.12
N GLU A 134 16.22 13.83 8.20
CA GLU A 134 16.87 14.27 9.44
C GLU A 134 18.37 13.94 9.49
N ASN A 135 18.84 12.98 8.70
CA ASN A 135 20.24 12.56 8.73
C ASN A 135 21.10 13.44 7.81
N SER A 136 22.04 14.18 8.42
CA SER A 136 22.91 15.14 7.73
C SER A 136 23.73 14.54 6.59
N ARG A 137 23.95 13.22 6.56
CA ARG A 137 24.62 12.53 5.45
C ARG A 137 23.89 12.68 4.11
N TYR A 138 22.58 12.93 4.12
CA TYR A 138 21.74 12.99 2.93
C TYR A 138 21.28 14.40 2.57
N THR A 139 21.73 15.44 3.27
CA THR A 139 21.26 16.82 3.06
C THR A 139 21.34 17.26 1.59
N LYS A 140 22.41 16.89 0.87
CA LYS A 140 22.57 17.21 -0.56
C LYS A 140 21.49 16.61 -1.45
N ALA A 141 20.91 15.47 -1.07
CA ALA A 141 19.82 14.87 -1.85
C ALA A 141 18.58 15.77 -1.87
N PHE A 142 18.32 16.51 -0.79
CA PHE A 142 17.17 17.41 -0.69
C PHE A 142 17.31 18.72 -1.49
N GLU A 143 18.43 18.93 -2.19
CA GLU A 143 18.56 19.95 -3.23
C GLU A 143 17.95 19.47 -4.58
N HIS A 144 17.52 18.21 -4.65
CA HIS A 144 17.03 17.53 -5.85
C HIS A 144 15.67 16.85 -5.64
N THR A 145 14.80 17.40 -4.80
CA THR A 145 13.49 16.77 -4.50
C THR A 145 12.54 16.73 -5.71
N ASP A 146 12.82 17.51 -6.74
CA ASP A 146 12.13 17.55 -8.04
C ASP A 146 12.80 16.65 -9.12
N ASP A 147 13.98 16.09 -8.84
CA ASP A 147 14.70 15.15 -9.71
C ASP A 147 15.04 13.87 -8.94
N ALA A 148 14.15 12.88 -9.02
CA ALA A 148 14.29 11.60 -8.34
C ALA A 148 15.58 10.84 -8.70
N ASP A 149 16.08 10.96 -9.94
CA ASP A 149 17.31 10.30 -10.36
C ASP A 149 18.54 10.98 -9.73
N ALA A 150 18.55 12.31 -9.65
CA ALA A 150 19.59 13.06 -8.95
C ALA A 150 19.51 12.86 -7.43
N PHE A 151 18.30 12.83 -6.86
CA PHE A 151 18.07 12.56 -5.45
C PHE A 151 18.72 11.25 -5.01
N ILE A 152 18.42 10.13 -5.71
CA ILE A 152 18.97 8.82 -5.33
C ILE A 152 20.48 8.73 -5.58
N ARG A 153 21.03 9.50 -6.54
CA ARG A 153 22.49 9.63 -6.71
C ARG A 153 23.14 10.24 -5.47
N GLU A 154 22.58 11.31 -4.92
CA GLU A 154 23.12 11.94 -3.70
C GLU A 154 22.89 11.09 -2.45
N VAL A 155 21.75 10.39 -2.33
CA VAL A 155 21.53 9.41 -1.25
C VAL A 155 22.58 8.30 -1.29
N HIS A 156 22.89 7.78 -2.47
CA HIS A 156 23.93 6.77 -2.63
C HIS A 156 25.33 7.32 -2.30
N LYS A 157 25.68 8.53 -2.76
CA LYS A 157 26.93 9.21 -2.38
C LYS A 157 27.04 9.46 -0.86
N GLY A 158 25.91 9.72 -0.20
CA GLY A 158 25.80 9.80 1.26
C GLY A 158 26.07 8.47 1.97
N GLY A 159 26.19 7.36 1.23
CA GLY A 159 26.58 6.03 1.68
C GLY A 159 25.41 5.13 2.10
N TYR A 160 24.22 5.35 1.55
CA TYR A 160 23.05 4.51 1.86
C TYR A 160 23.32 3.02 1.59
N ALA A 161 24.01 2.71 0.50
CA ALA A 161 24.43 1.37 0.11
C ALA A 161 25.92 1.35 -0.28
N THR A 162 26.55 0.19 -0.16
CA THR A 162 27.94 -0.06 -0.59
C THR A 162 28.05 -0.63 -2.00
N ASP A 163 26.93 -1.06 -2.59
CA ASP A 163 26.88 -1.61 -3.95
C ASP A 163 27.09 -0.48 -4.97
N PRO A 164 28.17 -0.52 -5.78
CA PRO A 164 28.43 0.53 -6.78
C PRO A 164 27.31 0.67 -7.83
N LYS A 165 26.47 -0.35 -8.03
CA LYS A 165 25.33 -0.32 -8.96
C LYS A 165 24.02 0.09 -8.31
N TYR A 166 24.02 0.51 -7.05
CA TYR A 166 22.80 0.80 -6.31
C TYR A 166 21.91 1.84 -7.00
N THR A 167 22.49 2.98 -7.41
CA THR A 167 21.77 4.01 -8.17
C THR A 167 21.13 3.44 -9.44
N ASP A 168 21.90 2.68 -10.23
CA ASP A 168 21.40 2.12 -11.49
C ASP A 168 20.25 1.14 -11.28
N LYS A 169 20.31 0.34 -10.20
CA LYS A 169 19.22 -0.56 -9.82
C LYS A 169 17.95 0.20 -9.47
N ILE A 170 18.06 1.22 -8.62
CA ILE A 170 16.90 2.02 -8.20
C ILE A 170 16.30 2.78 -9.38
N VAL A 171 17.12 3.46 -10.19
CA VAL A 171 16.67 4.14 -11.41
C VAL A 171 16.07 3.15 -12.42
N GLY A 172 16.66 1.96 -12.54
CA GLY A 172 16.12 0.88 -13.36
C GLY A 172 14.71 0.50 -12.95
N LEU A 173 14.48 0.24 -11.66
CA LEU A 173 13.15 -0.06 -11.10
C LEU A 173 12.16 1.10 -11.32
N MET A 174 12.59 2.35 -11.10
CA MET A 174 11.73 3.51 -11.33
C MET A 174 11.25 3.60 -12.77
N LYS A 175 12.12 3.31 -13.74
CA LYS A 175 11.79 3.31 -15.18
C LYS A 175 10.95 2.11 -15.59
N GLU A 176 11.36 0.92 -15.15
CA GLU A 176 10.71 -0.35 -15.53
C GLU A 176 9.24 -0.39 -15.11
N PHE A 177 8.93 0.14 -13.92
CA PHE A 177 7.59 0.11 -13.34
C PHE A 177 6.86 1.46 -13.37
N ASP A 178 7.39 2.44 -14.11
CA ASP A 178 6.81 3.78 -14.23
C ASP A 178 6.52 4.44 -12.86
N LEU A 179 7.46 4.32 -11.92
CA LEU A 179 7.27 4.77 -10.54
C LEU A 179 7.29 6.30 -10.41
N TYR A 180 7.82 7.02 -11.41
CA TYR A 180 7.82 8.49 -11.42
C TYR A 180 6.40 9.07 -11.36
N ARG A 181 5.38 8.31 -11.78
CA ARG A 181 3.96 8.68 -11.63
C ARG A 181 3.54 8.99 -10.19
N PHE A 182 4.29 8.48 -9.20
CA PHE A 182 4.05 8.76 -7.79
C PHE A 182 4.68 10.08 -7.31
N ASN A 183 5.70 10.62 -7.99
CA ASN A 183 6.41 11.85 -7.59
C ASN A 183 5.60 13.10 -7.80
N GLU A 184 4.79 13.11 -8.85
CA GLU A 184 3.85 14.19 -9.06
C GLU A 184 2.93 14.21 -7.84
N SER A 185 2.96 15.32 -7.09
CA SER A 185 1.82 15.72 -6.28
C SER A 185 0.74 16.03 -7.30
N THR A 186 0.03 14.98 -7.66
CA THR A 186 -0.57 14.83 -8.97
C THR A 186 -1.34 16.10 -9.40
N ASN A 187 -1.07 16.55 -10.63
CA ASN A 187 -1.57 17.81 -11.18
C ASN A 187 -3.11 17.90 -11.04
N VAL A 188 -3.57 19.05 -10.53
CA VAL A 188 -4.82 19.33 -9.76
C VAL A 188 -6.17 19.00 -10.46
N GLN A 189 -6.16 18.31 -11.61
CA GLN A 189 -7.37 18.06 -12.41
C GLN A 189 -7.68 16.57 -12.69
N GLN A 190 -6.73 15.63 -12.52
CA GLN A 190 -6.98 14.19 -12.80
C GLN A 190 -6.85 13.27 -11.56
N VAL A 191 -6.51 13.83 -10.40
CA VAL A 191 -6.19 13.09 -9.17
C VAL A 191 -6.91 13.55 -7.91
N ASN A 192 -8.02 14.26 -8.12
CA ASN A 192 -8.96 14.60 -7.05
C ASN A 192 -9.71 13.36 -6.50
N ALA A 193 -9.12 12.17 -6.54
CA ALA A 193 -9.80 10.93 -6.23
C ALA A 193 -9.17 10.05 -5.14
N THR A 194 -7.98 10.37 -4.63
CA THR A 194 -7.34 9.55 -3.57
C THR A 194 -7.30 10.18 -2.18
N THR A 195 -7.49 11.49 -2.02
CA THR A 195 -7.81 12.11 -0.69
C THR A 195 -8.65 13.38 -0.78
N LYS A 196 -9.54 13.52 -1.78
CA LYS A 196 -10.60 14.53 -1.67
C LYS A 196 -11.66 14.01 -0.71
N LYS A 197 -11.74 14.63 0.46
CA LYS A 197 -12.92 14.54 1.32
C LYS A 197 -14.13 15.04 0.53
N MET A 198 -15.16 14.23 0.39
CA MET A 198 -16.42 14.66 -0.22
C MET A 198 -17.33 15.26 0.83
N SER A 199 -18.13 16.25 0.43
CA SER A 199 -19.29 16.64 1.21
C SER A 199 -20.33 15.53 1.16
N HIS A 200 -21.22 15.51 2.14
CA HIS A 200 -22.33 14.56 2.15
C HIS A 200 -23.13 14.59 0.84
N SER A 201 -23.52 15.79 0.38
CA SER A 201 -24.31 15.95 -0.84
C SER A 201 -23.62 15.42 -2.11
N ALA A 202 -22.30 15.58 -2.22
CA ALA A 202 -21.55 15.07 -3.37
C ALA A 202 -21.47 13.54 -3.37
N ALA A 203 -21.29 12.93 -2.19
CA ALA A 203 -21.30 11.48 -2.05
C ALA A 203 -22.70 10.90 -2.36
N VAL A 204 -23.76 11.50 -1.82
CA VAL A 204 -25.15 11.09 -2.11
C VAL A 204 -25.43 11.12 -3.60
N ALA A 205 -25.05 12.20 -4.31
CA ALA A 205 -25.24 12.29 -5.75
C ALA A 205 -24.56 11.13 -6.49
N LYS A 206 -23.31 10.79 -6.12
CA LYS A 206 -22.57 9.67 -6.70
C LYS A 206 -23.22 8.32 -6.44
N PHE A 207 -23.73 8.09 -5.23
CA PHE A 207 -24.42 6.83 -4.90
C PHE A 207 -25.75 6.70 -5.64
N THR A 208 -26.55 7.77 -5.69
CA THR A 208 -27.83 7.77 -6.42
C THR A 208 -27.63 7.60 -7.94
N GLU A 209 -26.62 8.25 -8.53
CA GLU A 209 -26.24 8.06 -9.94
C GLU A 209 -25.91 6.59 -10.28
N ASN A 210 -25.43 5.82 -9.30
CA ASN A 210 -25.04 4.41 -9.45
C ASN A 210 -26.07 3.44 -8.86
N ASN A 211 -27.34 3.87 -8.75
CA ASN A 211 -28.47 3.05 -8.31
C ASN A 211 -28.29 2.42 -6.91
N MET A 212 -27.59 3.11 -6.02
CA MET A 212 -27.46 2.72 -4.62
C MET A 212 -28.52 3.43 -3.77
N ASP A 213 -29.06 2.73 -2.78
CA ASP A 213 -30.00 3.28 -1.81
C ASP A 213 -29.24 3.77 -0.56
N ILE A 214 -29.80 4.76 0.13
CA ILE A 214 -29.28 5.26 1.41
C ILE A 214 -30.42 5.21 2.42
N TRP A 215 -30.16 4.60 3.58
CA TRP A 215 -31.12 4.53 4.68
C TRP A 215 -30.52 5.16 5.94
N SER A 216 -31.23 6.13 6.52
CA SER A 216 -30.88 6.79 7.78
C SER A 216 -32.05 6.71 8.75
N SER A 217 -31.81 6.12 9.93
CA SER A 217 -32.83 5.98 10.98
C SER A 217 -33.32 7.35 11.49
N GLY A 218 -32.40 8.29 11.68
CA GLY A 218 -32.67 9.67 12.10
C GLY A 218 -33.13 10.62 11.00
N LYS A 219 -33.17 10.17 9.73
CA LYS A 219 -33.53 10.97 8.54
C LYS A 219 -32.72 12.27 8.46
N CYS A 220 -31.43 12.18 8.72
CA CYS A 220 -30.51 13.32 8.81
C CYS A 220 -29.12 12.96 8.32
N SER A 221 -28.26 13.97 8.14
CA SER A 221 -26.89 13.82 7.61
C SER A 221 -25.82 14.43 8.51
N ASP A 222 -26.16 14.80 9.75
CA ASP A 222 -25.19 15.37 10.70
C ASP A 222 -24.26 14.27 11.22
N ARG A 223 -22.98 14.37 10.88
CA ARG A 223 -21.97 13.40 11.32
C ARG A 223 -21.79 13.35 12.83
N ASN A 224 -22.21 14.35 13.59
CA ASN A 224 -22.07 14.34 15.05
C ASN A 224 -23.22 13.59 15.74
N ASN A 225 -24.24 13.17 14.99
CA ASN A 225 -25.38 12.43 15.51
C ASN A 225 -25.32 10.96 15.05
N PRO A 226 -25.15 9.99 15.96
CA PRO A 226 -25.01 8.57 15.62
C PRO A 226 -26.26 7.94 14.96
N ASN A 227 -27.41 8.62 15.00
CA ASN A 227 -28.61 8.15 14.31
C ASN A 227 -28.71 8.66 12.87
N CYS A 228 -27.80 9.54 12.44
CA CYS A 228 -27.75 10.01 11.05
C CYS A 228 -26.85 9.09 10.23
N THR A 229 -27.16 8.94 8.94
CA THR A 229 -26.21 8.37 7.99
C THR A 229 -25.52 9.54 7.32
N SER A 230 -24.31 9.85 7.75
CA SER A 230 -23.54 10.97 7.21
C SER A 230 -22.47 10.47 6.25
N PHE A 231 -22.14 11.28 5.27
CA PHE A 231 -20.99 11.07 4.40
C PHE A 231 -20.09 12.30 4.38
N GLU A 232 -20.26 13.19 5.36
CA GLU A 232 -19.49 14.41 5.46
C GLU A 232 -18.02 14.08 5.78
N GLN A 233 -17.12 14.51 4.90
CA GLN A 233 -15.71 14.13 4.92
C GLN A 233 -15.44 12.64 4.68
N ILE A 234 -16.29 11.97 3.88
CA ILE A 234 -15.97 10.64 3.37
C ILE A 234 -14.82 10.73 2.36
N ASN A 235 -13.94 9.72 2.30
CA ASN A 235 -12.89 9.69 1.29
C ASN A 235 -13.49 9.39 -0.09
N THR A 236 -13.00 10.07 -1.13
CA THR A 236 -13.41 9.76 -2.51
C THR A 236 -13.11 8.31 -2.88
N ALA A 237 -12.01 7.73 -2.41
CA ALA A 237 -11.67 6.33 -2.64
C ALA A 237 -12.74 5.37 -2.06
N THR A 238 -13.27 5.67 -0.87
CA THR A 238 -14.38 4.92 -0.24
C THR A 238 -15.65 4.97 -1.08
N VAL A 239 -16.03 6.16 -1.56
CA VAL A 239 -17.19 6.34 -2.44
C VAL A 239 -17.00 5.56 -3.75
N ARG A 240 -15.83 5.68 -4.38
CA ARG A 240 -15.50 4.93 -5.60
C ARG A 240 -15.49 3.42 -5.34
N GLY A 241 -14.93 2.97 -4.22
CA GLY A 241 -14.90 1.56 -3.84
C GLY A 241 -16.28 0.95 -3.68
N ALA A 242 -17.21 1.66 -3.06
CA ALA A 242 -18.59 1.21 -2.94
C ALA A 242 -19.29 1.12 -4.31
N ILE A 243 -19.06 2.10 -5.20
CA ILE A 243 -19.59 2.07 -6.58
C ILE A 243 -18.98 0.90 -7.38
N THR A 244 -17.68 0.67 -7.24
CA THR A 244 -16.97 -0.46 -7.86
C THR A 244 -17.56 -1.79 -7.39
N LEU A 245 -17.82 -1.91 -6.08
CA LEU A 245 -18.47 -3.09 -5.51
C LEU A 245 -19.87 -3.29 -6.10
N THR A 246 -20.70 -2.24 -6.19
CA THR A 246 -22.01 -2.30 -6.86
C THR A 246 -21.88 -2.76 -8.32
N THR A 247 -20.91 -2.20 -9.05
CA THR A 247 -20.68 -2.48 -10.47
C THR A 247 -20.29 -3.94 -10.69
N TYR A 248 -19.30 -4.47 -9.97
CA TYR A 248 -18.82 -5.84 -10.15
C TYR A 248 -19.75 -6.89 -9.56
N SER A 249 -20.36 -6.60 -8.41
CA SER A 249 -21.30 -7.55 -7.81
C SER A 249 -22.64 -7.63 -8.54
N GLY A 250 -23.00 -6.57 -9.27
CA GLY A 250 -24.34 -6.39 -9.83
C GLY A 250 -25.42 -6.25 -8.76
N CYS A 251 -25.05 -6.16 -7.48
CA CYS A 251 -25.99 -6.05 -6.37
C CYS A 251 -26.43 -4.60 -6.17
N LYS A 252 -27.73 -4.40 -5.99
CA LYS A 252 -28.24 -3.12 -5.48
C LYS A 252 -27.85 -3.00 -4.00
N LEU A 253 -27.00 -2.03 -3.67
CA LEU A 253 -26.49 -1.84 -2.31
C LEU A 253 -27.29 -0.75 -1.59
N THR A 254 -27.52 -0.94 -0.29
CA THR A 254 -28.13 0.06 0.60
C THR A 254 -27.12 0.45 1.66
N LEU A 255 -26.70 1.73 1.65
CA LEU A 255 -25.81 2.30 2.65
C LEU A 255 -26.61 2.66 3.91
N THR A 256 -26.16 2.17 5.06
CA THR A 256 -26.83 2.33 6.37
C THR A 256 -26.03 3.20 7.33
N GLY A 257 -24.75 3.42 7.05
CA GLY A 257 -23.82 4.18 7.88
C GLY A 257 -22.60 4.66 7.08
N GLY A 258 -21.90 5.66 7.60
CA GLY A 258 -20.79 6.32 6.93
C GLY A 258 -19.82 6.98 7.89
N THR A 259 -19.89 8.30 8.05
CA THR A 259 -18.88 9.10 8.77
C THR A 259 -19.34 9.62 10.13
N GLU A 260 -20.49 9.16 10.60
CA GLU A 260 -21.06 9.56 11.89
C GLU A 260 -20.19 9.15 13.11
N THR A 261 -20.33 9.91 14.19
CA THR A 261 -19.67 9.67 15.48
C THR A 261 -20.11 8.30 16.00
N GLY A 262 -19.16 7.40 16.24
CA GLY A 262 -19.52 6.07 16.70
C GLY A 262 -18.37 5.15 17.07
N HIS A 263 -17.30 5.02 16.27
CA HIS A 263 -16.43 3.85 16.43
C HIS A 263 -14.94 4.07 16.10
N GLY A 264 -14.09 3.59 17.03
CA GLY A 264 -12.67 3.24 16.86
C GLY A 264 -11.66 4.38 16.93
N ASP A 265 -10.60 4.21 17.72
CA ASP A 265 -9.37 5.01 17.61
C ASP A 265 -8.54 4.50 16.43
N GLY A 266 -7.87 5.39 15.70
CA GLY A 266 -6.94 5.04 14.62
C GLY A 266 -7.24 5.68 13.26
N THR A 267 -6.42 5.35 12.26
CA THR A 267 -6.45 5.98 10.92
C THR A 267 -7.67 5.54 10.09
N TYR A 268 -8.00 4.25 10.10
CA TYR A 268 -8.95 3.61 9.19
C TYR A 268 -10.34 3.42 9.82
N THR A 269 -11.02 4.55 10.05
CA THR A 269 -12.28 4.60 10.80
C THR A 269 -13.41 5.22 9.98
N HIS A 270 -14.64 5.09 10.47
CA HIS A 270 -15.82 5.82 9.98
C HIS A 270 -15.57 7.33 10.01
N TRP A 271 -15.10 7.84 11.16
CA TRP A 271 -14.82 9.26 11.34
C TRP A 271 -13.80 9.79 10.32
N ASN A 272 -12.79 8.97 9.99
CA ASN A 272 -11.79 9.34 9.00
C ASN A 272 -12.21 9.00 7.57
N GLY A 273 -13.46 8.58 7.34
CA GLY A 273 -14.06 8.43 6.02
C GLY A 273 -13.63 7.20 5.23
N TYR A 274 -13.07 6.19 5.89
CA TYR A 274 -12.57 4.96 5.26
C TYR A 274 -13.58 3.81 5.26
N LYS A 275 -14.67 3.94 6.05
CA LYS A 275 -15.65 2.89 6.23
C LYS A 275 -17.04 3.30 5.77
N LEU A 276 -17.83 2.31 5.35
CA LEU A 276 -19.24 2.42 5.03
C LEU A 276 -19.96 1.19 5.57
N ASP A 277 -21.13 1.41 6.14
CA ASP A 277 -22.01 0.31 6.53
C ASP A 277 -23.01 0.03 5.43
N MET A 278 -23.19 -1.26 5.12
CA MET A 278 -24.12 -1.71 4.10
C MET A 278 -25.06 -2.79 4.63
N SER A 279 -26.31 -2.75 4.21
CA SER A 279 -27.30 -3.75 4.63
C SER A 279 -26.88 -5.19 4.28
N LEU A 280 -27.23 -6.16 5.14
CA LEU A 280 -27.03 -7.59 4.91
C LEU A 280 -27.97 -8.14 3.83
N THR A 281 -27.69 -7.85 2.55
CA THR A 281 -28.43 -8.46 1.44
C THR A 281 -27.84 -9.83 1.08
N THR A 282 -28.70 -10.77 0.68
CA THR A 282 -28.26 -12.08 0.19
C THR A 282 -27.38 -11.96 -1.05
N CYS A 283 -27.62 -10.97 -1.91
CA CYS A 283 -26.80 -10.72 -3.10
C CYS A 283 -25.36 -10.38 -2.70
N LEU A 284 -25.20 -9.36 -1.86
CA LEU A 284 -23.88 -8.89 -1.44
C LEU A 284 -23.12 -9.99 -0.68
N ALA A 285 -23.79 -10.69 0.24
CA ALA A 285 -23.17 -11.76 1.01
C ALA A 285 -22.63 -12.89 0.10
N ARG A 286 -23.42 -13.35 -0.87
CA ARG A 286 -22.98 -14.36 -1.83
C ARG A 286 -21.80 -13.90 -2.68
N TYR A 287 -21.83 -12.65 -3.14
CA TYR A 287 -20.73 -12.10 -3.92
C TYR A 287 -19.42 -12.08 -3.11
N ILE A 288 -19.46 -11.55 -1.89
CA ILE A 288 -18.31 -11.49 -0.99
C ILE A 288 -17.76 -12.90 -0.71
N GLU A 289 -18.63 -13.82 -0.28
CA GLU A 289 -18.23 -15.19 0.09
C GLU A 289 -17.66 -15.99 -1.09
N ALA A 290 -18.13 -15.73 -2.31
CA ALA A 290 -17.67 -16.43 -3.51
C ALA A 290 -16.37 -15.85 -4.09
N ASN A 291 -16.14 -14.53 -3.96
CA ASN A 291 -15.06 -13.85 -4.68
C ASN A 291 -13.92 -13.37 -3.78
N PHE A 292 -14.15 -13.22 -2.47
CA PHE A 292 -13.16 -12.66 -1.55
C PHE A 292 -12.60 -13.74 -0.62
N SER A 293 -11.36 -13.54 -0.19
CA SER A 293 -10.66 -14.48 0.68
C SER A 293 -11.16 -14.34 2.11
N TYR A 294 -11.64 -15.43 2.74
CA TYR A 294 -11.96 -15.43 4.17
C TYR A 294 -10.67 -15.31 4.99
N ILE A 295 -10.66 -14.39 5.96
CA ILE A 295 -9.48 -14.09 6.79
C ILE A 295 -9.69 -14.34 8.30
N GLY A 296 -10.83 -14.94 8.68
CA GLY A 296 -11.17 -15.26 10.08
C GLY A 296 -12.19 -14.31 10.69
N GLY A 297 -12.87 -14.73 11.77
CA GLY A 297 -13.72 -13.86 12.60
C GLY A 297 -14.74 -13.03 11.82
N ASP A 298 -15.53 -13.66 10.95
CA ASP A 298 -16.52 -13.00 10.08
C ASP A 298 -15.95 -11.90 9.17
N GLN A 299 -14.69 -12.03 8.75
CA GLN A 299 -14.03 -11.10 7.83
C GLN A 299 -13.63 -11.75 6.50
N TRP A 300 -13.74 -10.96 5.44
CA TRP A 300 -13.27 -11.26 4.09
C TRP A 300 -12.39 -10.15 3.56
N LYS A 301 -11.41 -10.49 2.72
CA LYS A 301 -10.50 -9.56 2.04
C LYS A 301 -10.65 -9.68 0.53
N SER A 302 -10.98 -8.57 -0.12
CA SER A 302 -11.02 -8.50 -1.59
C SER A 302 -9.62 -8.61 -2.20
N PRO A 303 -9.49 -8.97 -3.50
CA PRO A 303 -8.22 -8.93 -4.21
C PRO A 303 -7.51 -7.57 -4.11
N ALA A 304 -8.27 -6.47 -4.19
CA ALA A 304 -7.76 -5.11 -4.05
C ALA A 304 -7.35 -4.76 -2.60
N GLY A 305 -7.60 -5.63 -1.62
CA GLY A 305 -7.14 -5.46 -0.24
C GLY A 305 -8.15 -4.88 0.73
N ASN A 306 -9.30 -4.38 0.28
CA ASN A 306 -10.40 -3.91 1.13
C ASN A 306 -10.95 -5.04 2.01
N ILE A 307 -11.38 -4.68 3.23
CA ILE A 307 -11.82 -5.62 4.27
C ILE A 307 -13.33 -5.49 4.48
N TYR A 308 -13.99 -6.63 4.56
CA TYR A 308 -15.45 -6.76 4.69
C TYR A 308 -15.73 -7.52 5.97
N TYR A 309 -16.19 -6.82 7.00
CA TYR A 309 -16.56 -7.43 8.27
C TYR A 309 -18.07 -7.58 8.35
N ARG A 310 -18.54 -8.78 8.66
CA ARG A 310 -19.97 -9.04 8.81
C ARG A 310 -20.36 -8.88 10.27
N GLU A 311 -21.08 -7.81 10.57
CA GLU A 311 -21.71 -7.60 11.86
C GLU A 311 -23.12 -8.23 11.89
N PRO A 312 -23.77 -8.32 13.06
CA PRO A 312 -25.08 -8.97 13.17
C PRO A 312 -26.20 -8.35 12.30
N ASP A 313 -26.11 -7.06 11.98
CA ASP A 313 -27.16 -6.30 11.27
C ASP A 313 -26.68 -5.58 10.00
N HIS A 314 -25.37 -5.46 9.78
CA HIS A 314 -24.78 -4.83 8.58
C HIS A 314 -23.40 -5.40 8.22
N TRP A 315 -22.89 -5.00 7.06
CA TRP A 315 -21.49 -5.13 6.67
C TRP A 315 -20.75 -3.85 7.04
N ASP A 316 -19.73 -3.93 7.90
CA ASP A 316 -18.74 -2.86 8.14
C ASP A 316 -17.58 -3.05 7.15
N ILE A 317 -17.51 -2.19 6.15
CA ILE A 317 -16.57 -2.34 5.03
C ILE A 317 -15.51 -1.25 5.08
N LEU A 318 -14.26 -1.67 5.21
CA LEU A 318 -13.09 -0.81 5.16
C LEU A 318 -12.50 -0.77 3.75
N PHE A 319 -12.47 0.43 3.18
CA PHE A 319 -11.89 0.73 1.89
C PHE A 319 -10.51 1.37 2.05
N TYR A 320 -9.45 0.61 1.76
CA TYR A 320 -8.10 1.18 1.60
C TYR A 320 -7.98 1.90 0.26
N ASN A 321 -8.65 1.36 -0.77
CA ASN A 321 -8.68 1.91 -2.11
C ASN A 321 -10.06 1.67 -2.75
N CYS A 322 -10.18 2.04 -4.03
CA CYS A 322 -11.44 1.97 -4.75
C CYS A 322 -11.78 0.61 -5.39
N GLY A 323 -11.05 -0.47 -5.06
CA GLY A 323 -11.37 -1.82 -5.52
C GLY A 323 -11.07 -2.08 -7.00
N GLY A 324 -10.01 -1.50 -7.57
CA GLY A 324 -9.60 -1.72 -8.98
C GLY A 324 -10.28 -0.78 -10.00
N CYS A 325 -10.69 0.42 -9.57
CA CYS A 325 -11.46 1.37 -10.37
C CYS A 325 -10.63 2.31 -11.28
N ASP A 326 -9.31 2.14 -11.28
CA ASP A 326 -8.32 2.88 -12.05
C ASP A 326 -7.85 2.11 -13.28
N GLY A 327 -8.49 0.98 -13.60
CA GLY A 327 -8.28 0.23 -14.83
C GLY A 327 -7.05 -0.69 -14.83
N THR A 328 -6.37 -0.83 -13.69
CA THR A 328 -5.21 -1.73 -13.54
C THR A 328 -5.61 -3.22 -13.44
N GLU A 329 -6.89 -3.54 -13.27
CA GLU A 329 -7.39 -4.93 -13.13
C GLU A 329 -8.49 -5.34 -14.13
N SER A 330 -8.50 -4.79 -15.35
CA SER A 330 -9.50 -5.19 -16.36
C SER A 330 -9.32 -6.61 -16.93
N THR A 331 -8.38 -7.43 -16.43
CA THR A 331 -8.09 -8.78 -16.94
C THR A 331 -8.52 -9.94 -16.03
N MET A 332 -9.13 -9.71 -14.86
CA MET A 332 -9.54 -10.81 -13.96
C MET A 332 -11.05 -11.06 -13.87
N ALA A 333 -11.88 -10.33 -14.62
CA ALA A 333 -13.34 -10.53 -14.60
C ALA A 333 -13.89 -11.48 -15.69
N LEU A 334 -13.02 -12.20 -16.42
CA LEU A 334 -13.43 -13.24 -17.37
C LEU A 334 -12.62 -14.51 -17.13
N GLY A 335 -13.04 -15.29 -16.14
CA GLY A 335 -12.59 -16.64 -15.85
C GLY A 335 -13.72 -17.43 -15.22
#